data_AF-A0A6A7N8N2-F1
#
_entry.id   AF-A0A6A7N8N2-F1
#
_cell.length_a   1.000
_cell.length_b   1.000
_cell.length_c   1.000
_cell.angle_alpha   90.00
_cell.angle_beta   90.00
_cell.angle_gamma   90.00
#
_symmetry.space_group_name_H-M   'P 1'
#
loop_
_entity.id
_entity.type
_entity.pdbx_description
1 polymer ?
#
loop_
_entity_poly.entity_id
_entity_poly.type
_entity_poly.pdbx_seq_one_letter_code
_entity_poly.pdbx_strand_id
1 'polypeptide(L)'
;MKSALLLSLALVAGGANAADATYGEHGMALFGGQQGLYASHLPMFHAPHDYQVILQVHVADPATDAALRRRLDGKTALWTIAPEKFELSRLAPASAAPLRQFKADVVQGHFEQGGKTQFAAATIVVDKVLMFRQLSPTQKTSNDASYVQIGSGSQRYLVKQIDSRPDFDHIVSYAAAGGAPTAAITLNKQALQQPQAAALAAALHVPASAIRGTVYFYTDDLK
;
A
#
# COMPACT_ATOMS: atom_id res chain seq x y z
N MET A 1 44.50 -44.17 35.62
CA MET A 1 43.76 -44.44 34.37
C MET A 1 42.55 -43.51 34.30
N LYS A 2 42.62 -42.55 33.36
CA LYS A 2 41.56 -41.78 32.67
C LYS A 2 40.29 -41.39 33.45
N SER A 3 40.24 -40.14 33.92
CA SER A 3 38.99 -39.42 34.22
C SER A 3 38.33 -38.96 32.92
N ALA A 4 37.08 -39.35 32.69
CA ALA A 4 36.30 -38.94 31.53
C ALA A 4 35.54 -37.65 31.85
N LEU A 5 35.81 -36.60 31.08
CA LEU A 5 35.09 -35.34 31.11
C LEU A 5 33.87 -35.46 30.18
N LEU A 6 32.66 -35.43 30.74
CA LEU A 6 31.41 -35.38 29.97
C LEU A 6 31.15 -33.93 29.55
N LEU A 7 31.31 -33.65 28.25
CA LEU A 7 30.97 -32.37 27.64
C LEU A 7 29.48 -32.39 27.26
N SER A 8 28.65 -31.64 27.98
CA SER A 8 27.24 -31.45 27.66
C SER A 8 27.10 -30.49 26.47
N LEU A 9 26.82 -31.03 25.29
CA LEU A 9 26.52 -30.23 24.10
C LEU A 9 25.07 -29.73 24.20
N ALA A 10 24.86 -28.50 24.65
CA ALA A 10 23.55 -27.86 24.59
C ALA A 10 23.27 -27.42 23.13
N LEU A 11 22.43 -28.18 22.42
CA LEU A 11 21.86 -27.73 21.15
C LEU A 11 20.93 -26.54 21.43
N VAL A 12 21.36 -25.34 21.07
CA VAL A 12 20.45 -24.20 20.91
C VAL A 12 19.74 -24.41 19.57
N ALA A 13 18.58 -25.07 19.60
CA ALA A 13 17.67 -25.08 18.46
C ALA A 13 17.13 -23.66 18.28
N GLY A 14 17.73 -22.90 17.36
CA GLY A 14 17.15 -21.66 16.88
C GLY A 14 15.81 -21.99 16.22
N GLY A 15 14.70 -21.73 16.91
CA GLY A 15 13.37 -21.95 16.37
C GLY A 15 13.17 -21.08 15.13
N ALA A 16 13.11 -21.70 13.96
CA ALA A 16 12.47 -21.07 12.81
C ALA A 16 10.99 -20.89 13.18
N ASN A 17 10.59 -19.65 13.46
CA ASN A 17 9.17 -19.36 13.65
C ASN A 17 8.45 -19.71 12.34
N ALA A 18 7.42 -20.55 12.43
CA ALA A 18 6.57 -20.83 11.29
C ALA A 18 5.95 -19.51 10.80
N ALA A 19 5.90 -19.33 9.48
CA ALA A 19 5.24 -18.19 8.87
C ALA A 19 3.77 -18.14 9.29
N ASP A 20 3.23 -16.95 9.55
CA ASP A 20 1.84 -16.80 10.00
C ASP A 20 0.85 -16.80 8.82
N ALA A 21 -0.44 -16.67 9.13
CA ALA A 21 -1.53 -16.70 8.14
C ALA A 21 -1.46 -15.57 7.10
N THR A 22 -0.64 -14.56 7.33
CA THR A 22 -0.42 -13.43 6.41
C THR A 22 0.79 -13.63 5.50
N TYR A 23 1.41 -14.81 5.49
CA TYR A 23 2.50 -15.13 4.56
C TYR A 23 1.97 -15.26 3.12
N GLY A 24 2.50 -14.44 2.21
CA GLY A 24 2.07 -14.43 0.83
C GLY A 24 2.89 -13.48 -0.04
N GLU A 25 2.56 -13.46 -1.33
CA GLU A 25 3.01 -12.39 -2.24
C GLU A 25 1.99 -11.26 -2.16
N HIS A 26 2.42 -10.10 -1.67
CA HIS A 26 1.52 -8.98 -1.36
C HIS A 26 1.68 -7.88 -2.40
N GLY A 27 1.06 -8.06 -3.56
CA GLY A 27 1.07 -7.06 -4.63
C GLY A 27 0.62 -5.69 -4.14
N MET A 28 1.25 -4.62 -4.64
CA MET A 28 0.93 -3.26 -4.21
C MET A 28 0.80 -2.30 -5.40
N ALA A 29 -0.20 -1.41 -5.38
CA ALA A 29 -0.24 -0.24 -6.24
C ALA A 29 0.82 0.78 -5.77
N LEU A 30 1.65 1.24 -6.71
CA LEU A 30 2.72 2.20 -6.46
C LEU A 30 2.35 3.56 -7.05
N PHE A 31 2.44 4.59 -6.22
CA PHE A 31 2.09 5.96 -6.59
C PHE A 31 2.99 6.97 -5.86
N GLY A 32 3.02 8.21 -6.34
CA GLY A 32 3.88 9.24 -5.75
C GLY A 32 4.52 10.14 -6.80
N GLY A 33 5.68 10.68 -6.43
CA GLY A 33 6.46 11.58 -7.26
C GLY A 33 7.63 12.17 -6.48
N GLN A 34 7.99 13.42 -6.77
CA GLN A 34 9.15 14.05 -6.14
C GLN A 34 8.97 14.20 -4.61
N GLN A 35 7.74 14.37 -4.11
CA GLN A 35 7.49 14.64 -2.69
C GLN A 35 7.35 13.36 -1.84
N GLY A 36 7.37 12.18 -2.46
CA GLY A 36 7.22 10.90 -1.75
C GLY A 36 6.81 9.78 -2.69
N LEU A 37 7.20 8.55 -2.37
CA LEU A 37 6.66 7.33 -2.97
C LEU A 37 5.84 6.58 -1.92
N TYR A 38 4.76 5.96 -2.39
CA TYR A 38 3.81 5.26 -1.56
C TYR A 38 3.39 3.95 -2.22
N ALA A 39 3.15 2.92 -1.41
CA ALA A 39 2.66 1.63 -1.84
C ALA A 39 1.37 1.29 -1.09
N SER A 40 0.30 0.97 -1.83
CA SER A 40 -0.97 0.49 -1.27
C SER A 40 -1.10 -0.99 -1.59
N HIS A 41 -1.14 -1.84 -0.56
CA HIS A 41 -1.41 -3.27 -0.74
C HIS A 41 -2.75 -3.47 -1.45
N LEU A 42 -2.82 -4.44 -2.36
CA LEU A 42 -4.04 -4.84 -3.08
C LEU A 42 -4.80 -5.89 -2.24
N PRO A 43 -5.80 -5.48 -1.44
CA PRO A 43 -6.33 -6.34 -0.41
C PRO A 43 -7.52 -7.16 -0.90
N MET A 44 -7.80 -8.26 -0.20
CA MET A 44 -9.02 -9.06 -0.33
C MET A 44 -9.71 -9.18 1.03
N PHE A 45 -10.88 -9.82 1.11
CA PHE A 45 -11.56 -10.09 2.38
C PHE A 45 -11.16 -11.42 3.06
N HIS A 46 -10.01 -12.00 2.69
CA HIS A 46 -9.50 -13.22 3.32
C HIS A 46 -7.97 -13.24 3.36
N ALA A 47 -7.42 -14.01 4.29
CA ALA A 47 -6.00 -14.26 4.38
C ALA A 47 -5.45 -14.85 3.06
N PRO A 48 -4.20 -14.54 2.68
CA PRO A 48 -3.25 -13.71 3.42
C PRO A 48 -3.43 -12.19 3.17
N HIS A 49 -4.46 -11.76 2.44
CA HIS A 49 -4.63 -10.40 1.91
C HIS A 49 -5.66 -9.54 2.67
N ASP A 50 -6.10 -9.96 3.85
CA ASP A 50 -7.18 -9.34 4.63
C ASP A 50 -6.77 -8.08 5.41
N TYR A 51 -5.77 -7.33 4.91
CA TYR A 51 -5.37 -6.07 5.51
C TYR A 51 -5.27 -4.96 4.46
N GLN A 52 -5.85 -3.81 4.78
CA GLN A 52 -5.55 -2.58 4.07
C GLN A 52 -4.28 -1.96 4.65
N VAL A 53 -3.24 -1.91 3.81
CA VAL A 53 -1.91 -1.41 4.19
C VAL A 53 -1.46 -0.32 3.22
N ILE A 54 -1.01 0.81 3.78
CA ILE A 54 -0.41 1.91 3.00
C ILE A 54 0.95 2.23 3.60
N LEU A 55 1.96 2.24 2.76
CA LEU A 55 3.35 2.50 3.13
C LEU A 55 3.84 3.80 2.48
N GLN A 56 4.68 4.55 3.19
CA GLN A 56 5.65 5.45 2.57
C GLN A 56 6.94 4.65 2.34
N VAL A 57 7.50 4.74 1.15
CA VAL A 57 8.67 3.95 0.74
C VAL A 57 9.68 4.79 -0.04
N HIS A 58 10.87 4.22 -0.20
CA HIS A 58 11.83 4.60 -1.23
C HIS A 58 12.52 3.35 -1.79
N VAL A 59 13.15 3.50 -2.96
CA VAL A 59 14.04 2.46 -3.50
C VAL A 59 15.44 2.70 -2.95
N ALA A 60 16.09 1.66 -2.43
CA ALA A 60 17.41 1.79 -1.80
C ALA A 60 18.49 2.32 -2.77
N ASP A 61 18.40 1.95 -4.06
CA ASP A 61 19.26 2.50 -5.11
C ASP A 61 18.80 3.93 -5.47
N PRO A 62 19.61 4.98 -5.20
CA PRO A 62 19.17 6.37 -5.38
C PRO A 62 18.89 6.73 -6.84
N ALA A 63 19.58 6.11 -7.80
CA ALA A 63 19.36 6.37 -9.22
C ALA A 63 18.00 5.84 -9.68
N THR A 64 17.66 4.62 -9.27
CA THR A 64 16.36 3.99 -9.50
C THR A 64 15.25 4.77 -8.81
N ASP A 65 15.44 5.16 -7.54
CA ASP A 65 14.48 5.97 -6.79
C ASP A 65 14.19 7.29 -7.50
N ALA A 66 15.24 8.02 -7.91
CA ALA A 66 15.09 9.29 -8.62
C ALA A 66 14.40 9.13 -9.99
N ALA A 67 14.72 8.06 -10.73
CA ALA A 67 14.09 7.76 -12.01
C ALA A 67 12.60 7.44 -11.83
N LEU A 68 12.25 6.64 -10.83
CA LEU A 68 10.88 6.27 -10.50
C LEU A 68 10.06 7.49 -10.05
N ARG A 69 10.60 8.31 -9.14
CA ARG A 69 9.96 9.56 -8.72
C ARG A 69 9.67 10.47 -9.91
N ARG A 70 10.64 10.63 -10.82
CA ARG A 70 10.45 11.44 -12.03
C ARG A 70 9.37 10.88 -12.94
N ARG A 71 9.29 9.56 -13.05
CA ARG A 71 8.31 8.87 -13.90
C ARG A 71 6.89 9.00 -13.36
N LEU A 72 6.72 8.99 -12.04
CA LEU A 72 5.42 9.08 -11.37
C LEU A 72 4.97 10.53 -11.12
N ASP A 73 5.89 11.49 -11.12
CA ASP A 73 5.57 12.87 -10.71
C ASP A 73 4.47 13.51 -11.55
N GLY A 74 3.36 13.82 -10.87
CA GLY A 74 2.17 14.40 -11.51
C GLY A 74 1.43 13.47 -12.48
N LYS A 75 1.73 12.16 -12.48
CA LYS A 75 1.11 11.16 -13.35
C LYS A 75 0.08 10.32 -12.59
N THR A 76 -0.83 9.73 -13.35
CA THR A 76 -1.89 8.82 -12.87
C THR A 76 -1.81 7.44 -13.50
N ALA A 77 -0.71 7.13 -14.22
CA ALA A 77 -0.51 5.80 -14.77
C ALA A 77 -0.33 4.78 -13.64
N LEU A 78 -0.96 3.61 -13.77
CA LEU A 78 -0.80 2.52 -12.82
C LEU A 78 0.63 1.98 -12.86
N TRP A 79 1.23 1.88 -11.68
CA TRP A 79 2.43 1.11 -11.42
C TRP A 79 2.15 0.16 -10.28
N THR A 80 2.80 -1.00 -10.29
CA THR A 80 2.68 -1.99 -9.23
C THR A 80 4.04 -2.49 -8.77
N ILE A 81 4.06 -3.04 -7.56
CA ILE A 81 5.18 -3.74 -6.95
C ILE A 81 4.77 -5.19 -6.81
N ALA A 82 5.59 -6.11 -7.34
CA ALA A 82 5.49 -7.54 -7.14
C ALA A 82 6.62 -7.99 -6.19
N PRO A 83 6.36 -8.10 -4.87
CA PRO A 83 7.41 -8.37 -3.91
C PRO A 83 7.76 -9.85 -3.80
N GLU A 84 8.92 -10.15 -3.21
CA GLU A 84 9.16 -11.46 -2.62
C GLU A 84 8.09 -11.77 -1.54
N LYS A 85 7.91 -13.05 -1.21
CA LYS A 85 6.91 -13.45 -0.21
C LYS A 85 7.35 -13.05 1.20
N PHE A 86 6.42 -12.54 2.00
CA PHE A 86 6.62 -12.19 3.41
C PHE A 86 5.30 -12.24 4.19
N GLU A 87 5.38 -12.23 5.52
CA GLU A 87 4.22 -12.08 6.41
C GLU A 87 3.79 -10.61 6.49
N LEU A 88 2.60 -10.28 6.00
CA LEU A 88 2.06 -8.92 6.02
C LEU A 88 1.98 -8.34 7.45
N SER A 89 1.78 -9.20 8.45
CA SER A 89 1.80 -8.88 9.88
C SER A 89 3.09 -8.20 10.35
N ARG A 90 4.21 -8.41 9.65
CA ARG A 90 5.50 -7.76 9.95
C ARG A 90 5.51 -6.27 9.62
N LEU A 91 4.50 -5.77 8.89
CA LEU A 91 4.27 -4.34 8.68
C LEU A 91 3.39 -3.72 9.78
N ALA A 92 2.85 -4.50 10.73
CA ALA A 92 2.09 -3.93 11.83
C ALA A 92 2.99 -3.02 12.70
N PRO A 93 2.52 -1.83 13.14
CA PRO A 93 3.32 -0.90 13.93
C PRO A 93 3.94 -1.51 15.21
N ALA A 94 3.28 -2.49 15.80
CA ALA A 94 3.73 -3.19 17.02
C ALA A 94 4.38 -4.55 16.75
N SER A 95 4.75 -4.87 15.51
CA SER A 95 5.38 -6.15 15.18
C SER A 95 6.69 -6.35 15.94
N ALA A 96 6.88 -7.53 16.53
CA ALA A 96 8.13 -7.91 17.18
C ALA A 96 9.29 -8.13 16.19
N ALA A 97 8.99 -8.38 14.91
CA ALA A 97 9.96 -8.64 13.85
C ALA A 97 9.65 -7.77 12.61
N PRO A 98 9.78 -6.44 12.72
CA PRO A 98 9.30 -5.52 11.70
C PRO A 98 9.99 -5.73 10.35
N LEU A 99 9.21 -5.74 9.28
CA LEU A 99 9.72 -5.75 7.91
C LEU A 99 10.11 -4.31 7.52
N ARG A 100 11.41 -4.04 7.46
CA ARG A 100 11.94 -2.70 7.14
C ARG A 100 12.28 -2.52 5.66
N GLN A 101 12.48 -3.62 4.95
CA GLN A 101 12.75 -3.64 3.52
C GLN A 101 12.41 -5.01 2.96
N PHE A 102 12.16 -5.07 1.65
CA PHE A 102 11.94 -6.30 0.90
C PHE A 102 12.39 -6.11 -0.56
N LYS A 103 12.68 -7.21 -1.23
CA LYS A 103 12.93 -7.19 -2.68
C LYS A 103 11.62 -7.22 -3.46
N ALA A 104 11.59 -6.52 -4.57
CA ALA A 104 10.45 -6.55 -5.47
C ALA A 104 10.79 -6.18 -6.90
N ASP A 105 9.97 -6.66 -7.83
CA ASP A 105 9.90 -6.13 -9.18
C ASP A 105 8.97 -4.90 -9.21
N VAL A 106 9.45 -3.83 -9.84
CA VAL A 106 8.67 -2.61 -10.07
C VAL A 106 8.17 -2.61 -11.50
N VAL A 107 6.85 -2.61 -11.64
CA VAL A 107 6.14 -2.91 -12.89
C VAL A 107 5.36 -1.69 -13.36
N GLN A 108 5.53 -1.32 -14.63
CA GLN A 108 4.66 -0.34 -15.29
C GLN A 108 3.37 -1.07 -15.71
N GLY A 109 2.23 -0.67 -15.15
CA GLY A 109 0.96 -1.39 -15.25
C GLY A 109 0.72 -2.34 -14.07
N HIS A 110 -0.23 -3.26 -14.24
CA HIS A 110 -0.59 -4.27 -13.22
C HIS A 110 0.28 -5.52 -13.40
N PHE A 111 0.96 -5.98 -12.34
CA PHE A 111 1.88 -7.12 -12.41
C PHE A 111 1.21 -8.42 -12.88
N GLU A 112 -0.04 -8.66 -12.49
CA GLU A 112 -0.81 -9.84 -12.96
C GLU A 112 -1.58 -9.65 -14.28
N GLN A 113 -1.66 -8.43 -14.81
CA GLN A 113 -2.49 -8.14 -16.00
C GLN A 113 -1.64 -7.55 -17.14
N GLY A 114 -0.49 -8.18 -17.42
CA GLY A 114 0.36 -7.85 -18.57
C GLY A 114 1.23 -6.59 -18.39
N GLY A 115 1.45 -6.15 -17.15
CA GLY A 115 2.40 -5.07 -16.85
C GLY A 115 3.83 -5.42 -17.26
N LYS A 116 4.67 -4.41 -17.46
CA LYS A 116 6.07 -4.55 -17.87
C LYS A 116 7.02 -4.20 -16.73
N THR A 117 7.79 -5.17 -16.24
CA THR A 117 8.88 -4.95 -15.27
C THR A 117 9.88 -3.94 -15.83
N GLN A 118 10.12 -2.87 -15.08
CA GLN A 118 11.09 -1.82 -15.41
C GLN A 118 12.34 -1.91 -14.53
N PHE A 119 12.16 -2.33 -13.27
CA PHE A 119 13.24 -2.56 -12.33
C PHE A 119 13.02 -3.91 -11.66
N ALA A 120 13.94 -4.85 -11.87
CA ALA A 120 13.84 -6.18 -11.28
C ALA A 120 14.60 -6.24 -9.94
N ALA A 121 14.06 -6.98 -8.98
CA ALA A 121 14.66 -7.23 -7.67
C ALA A 121 15.17 -5.96 -6.94
N ALA A 122 14.47 -4.84 -7.12
CA ALA A 122 14.74 -3.59 -6.43
C ALA A 122 14.52 -3.78 -4.92
N THR A 123 15.40 -3.21 -4.10
CA THR A 123 15.19 -3.20 -2.63
C THR A 123 14.30 -2.02 -2.28
N ILE A 124 13.07 -2.32 -1.85
CA ILE A 124 12.10 -1.33 -1.37
C ILE A 124 12.32 -1.19 0.14
N VAL A 125 12.49 0.05 0.60
CA VAL A 125 12.65 0.38 2.02
C VAL A 125 11.36 1.00 2.53
N VAL A 126 10.89 0.53 3.68
CA VAL A 126 9.68 1.03 4.35
C VAL A 126 10.07 2.19 5.26
N ASP A 127 9.75 3.41 4.84
CA ASP A 127 10.00 4.61 5.64
C ASP A 127 8.97 4.72 6.78
N LYS A 128 7.69 4.52 6.44
CA LYS A 128 6.57 4.62 7.38
C LYS A 128 5.43 3.70 6.98
N VAL A 129 4.73 3.18 7.98
CA VAL A 129 3.43 2.52 7.83
C VAL A 129 2.36 3.58 8.11
N LEU A 130 1.66 4.02 7.05
CA LEU A 130 0.65 5.08 7.11
C LEU A 130 -0.74 4.54 7.46
N MET A 131 -1.01 3.29 7.09
CA MET A 131 -2.23 2.57 7.44
C MET A 131 -1.91 1.09 7.60
N PHE A 132 -2.47 0.47 8.63
CA PHE A 132 -2.47 -0.98 8.82
C PHE A 132 -3.77 -1.36 9.56
N ARG A 133 -4.72 -1.97 8.84
CA ARG A 133 -6.00 -2.41 9.42
C ARG A 133 -6.47 -3.70 8.79
N GLN A 134 -7.00 -4.60 9.60
CA GLN A 134 -7.64 -5.80 9.08
C GLN A 134 -9.01 -5.44 8.48
N LEU A 135 -9.34 -6.06 7.36
CA LEU A 135 -10.64 -5.98 6.72
C LEU A 135 -11.59 -7.00 7.33
N SER A 136 -12.84 -6.61 7.54
CA SER A 136 -13.86 -7.54 8.00
C SER A 136 -14.41 -8.34 6.81
N PRO A 137 -14.45 -9.68 6.88
CA PRO A 137 -15.09 -10.49 5.85
C PRO A 137 -16.62 -10.38 5.89
N THR A 138 -17.20 -9.79 6.93
CA THR A 138 -18.65 -9.67 7.11
C THR A 138 -19.24 -8.70 6.09
N GLN A 139 -20.32 -9.13 5.44
CA GLN A 139 -21.10 -8.26 4.57
C GLN A 139 -21.68 -7.09 5.37
N LYS A 140 -21.42 -5.89 4.86
CA LYS A 140 -21.91 -4.64 5.43
C LYS A 140 -22.03 -3.63 4.30
N THR A 141 -23.18 -2.99 4.19
CA THR A 141 -23.36 -1.86 3.27
C THR A 141 -23.01 -0.55 3.97
N SER A 142 -22.47 0.39 3.21
CA SER A 142 -22.22 1.76 3.63
C SER A 142 -22.64 2.67 2.48
N ASN A 143 -23.39 3.73 2.77
CA ASN A 143 -23.67 4.78 1.80
C ASN A 143 -22.59 5.87 1.81
N ASP A 144 -21.56 5.69 2.65
CA ASP A 144 -20.45 6.62 2.78
C ASP A 144 -19.18 6.01 2.20
N ALA A 145 -18.36 6.86 1.57
CA ALA A 145 -17.02 6.55 1.14
C ALA A 145 -16.05 7.52 1.81
N SER A 146 -15.31 7.01 2.80
CA SER A 146 -14.30 7.77 3.53
C SER A 146 -12.93 7.66 2.85
N TYR A 147 -12.22 8.77 2.72
CA TYR A 147 -10.89 8.84 2.13
C TYR A 147 -9.90 9.47 3.10
N VAL A 148 -8.77 8.80 3.30
CA VAL A 148 -7.61 9.41 3.98
C VAL A 148 -6.79 10.19 2.97
N GLN A 149 -6.19 11.29 3.43
CA GLN A 149 -5.24 12.06 2.62
C GLN A 149 -3.82 11.57 2.88
N ILE A 150 -3.13 11.18 1.82
CA ILE A 150 -1.72 10.76 1.81
C ILE A 150 -0.90 11.78 1.04
N GLY A 151 0.35 12.00 1.42
CA GLY A 151 1.21 13.00 0.79
C GLY A 151 1.47 14.21 1.66
N SER A 152 2.27 15.13 1.13
CA SER A 152 2.59 16.40 1.76
C SER A 152 2.58 17.51 0.72
N GLY A 153 2.70 18.76 1.16
CA GLY A 153 2.76 19.90 0.24
C GLY A 153 1.59 19.93 -0.75
N SER A 154 1.94 20.12 -2.03
CA SER A 154 0.98 20.22 -3.13
C SER A 154 0.70 18.90 -3.83
N GLN A 155 1.48 17.84 -3.60
CA GLN A 155 1.25 16.51 -4.18
C GLN A 155 0.58 15.62 -3.14
N ARG A 156 -0.74 15.45 -3.28
CA ARG A 156 -1.53 14.63 -2.38
C ARG A 156 -2.36 13.59 -3.10
N TYR A 157 -2.78 12.60 -2.33
CA TYR A 157 -3.56 11.47 -2.78
C TYR A 157 -4.72 11.23 -1.82
N LEU A 158 -5.86 10.85 -2.37
CA LEU A 158 -6.96 10.28 -1.61
C LEU A 158 -6.87 8.77 -1.73
N VAL A 159 -6.88 8.06 -0.60
CA VAL A 159 -6.99 6.60 -0.58
C VAL A 159 -8.29 6.23 0.14
N LYS A 160 -9.17 5.51 -0.55
CA LYS A 160 -10.46 5.05 -0.02
C LYS A 160 -10.20 4.09 1.14
N GLN A 161 -10.75 4.37 2.31
CA GLN A 161 -10.81 3.38 3.38
C GLN A 161 -11.85 2.31 3.00
N ILE A 162 -11.44 1.04 3.04
CA ILE A 162 -12.32 -0.10 2.75
C ILE A 162 -13.04 -0.47 4.06
N ASP A 163 -14.35 -0.24 4.11
CA ASP A 163 -15.15 -0.28 5.35
C ASP A 163 -16.51 -0.97 5.21
N SER A 164 -16.71 -1.63 4.05
CA SER A 164 -17.92 -2.34 3.66
C SER A 164 -17.56 -3.55 2.79
N ARG A 165 -18.51 -4.46 2.56
CA ARG A 165 -18.38 -5.58 1.62
C ARG A 165 -19.74 -5.82 0.96
N PRO A 166 -19.86 -5.66 -0.37
CA PRO A 166 -18.79 -5.33 -1.32
C PRO A 166 -18.31 -3.87 -1.22
N ASP A 167 -17.09 -3.60 -1.70
CA ASP A 167 -16.49 -2.26 -1.77
C ASP A 167 -15.51 -2.12 -2.96
N PHE A 168 -14.72 -1.05 -2.98
CA PHE A 168 -13.68 -0.82 -3.98
C PHE A 168 -12.41 -0.24 -3.35
N ASP A 169 -11.28 -0.53 -3.98
CA ASP A 169 -10.03 0.17 -3.75
C ASP A 169 -9.97 1.37 -4.71
N HIS A 170 -9.56 2.53 -4.21
CA HIS A 170 -9.50 3.74 -5.01
C HIS A 170 -8.42 4.69 -4.51
N ILE A 171 -7.51 5.04 -5.42
CA ILE A 171 -6.42 5.99 -5.21
C ILE A 171 -6.59 7.12 -6.23
N VAL A 172 -6.67 8.37 -5.75
CA VAL A 172 -6.84 9.56 -6.59
C VAL A 172 -5.72 10.53 -6.33
N SER A 173 -5.08 11.03 -7.39
CA SER A 173 -4.11 12.10 -7.31
C SER A 173 -4.80 13.47 -7.37
N TYR A 174 -4.38 14.41 -6.52
CA TYR A 174 -4.84 15.78 -6.59
C TYR A 174 -3.75 16.78 -6.18
N ALA A 175 -3.90 18.02 -6.63
CA ALA A 175 -3.06 19.14 -6.27
C ALA A 175 -3.66 19.88 -5.06
N ALA A 176 -2.93 19.95 -3.96
CA ALA A 176 -3.35 20.69 -2.78
C ALA A 176 -2.72 22.10 -2.74
N ALA A 177 -3.45 23.08 -2.20
CA ALA A 177 -2.89 24.39 -1.90
C ALA A 177 -1.95 24.32 -0.67
N GLY A 178 -1.04 25.29 -0.54
CA GLY A 178 -0.22 25.44 0.66
C GLY A 178 -1.09 25.57 1.91
N GLY A 179 -0.81 24.78 2.95
CA GLY A 179 -1.60 24.78 4.19
C GLY A 179 -2.96 24.08 4.13
N ALA A 180 -3.30 23.41 3.02
CA ALA A 180 -4.57 22.70 2.90
C ALA A 180 -4.78 21.66 4.03
N PRO A 181 -6.00 21.48 4.56
CA PRO A 181 -6.28 20.50 5.61
C PRO A 181 -5.91 19.09 5.18
N THR A 182 -5.37 18.27 6.10
CA THR A 182 -5.01 16.86 5.87
C THR A 182 -6.06 15.88 6.41
N ALA A 183 -7.18 16.41 6.93
CA ALA A 183 -8.24 15.59 7.50
C ALA A 183 -8.87 14.67 6.44
N ALA A 184 -9.34 13.51 6.88
CA ALA A 184 -10.12 12.63 6.01
C ALA A 184 -11.36 13.36 5.48
N ILE A 185 -11.81 12.95 4.28
CA ILE A 185 -13.05 13.43 3.68
C ILE A 185 -14.02 12.27 3.52
N THR A 186 -15.31 12.59 3.49
CA THR A 186 -16.37 11.60 3.24
C THR A 186 -17.26 12.11 2.11
N LEU A 187 -17.69 11.20 1.26
CA LEU A 187 -18.68 11.45 0.21
C LEU A 187 -19.73 10.36 0.22
N ASN A 188 -20.87 10.65 -0.41
CA ASN A 188 -21.88 9.65 -0.68
C ASN A 188 -21.35 8.61 -1.69
N LYS A 189 -21.38 7.34 -1.30
CA LYS A 189 -20.96 6.20 -2.11
C LYS A 189 -22.11 5.71 -2.99
N GLN A 190 -21.91 5.77 -4.30
CA GLN A 190 -22.87 5.29 -5.30
C GLN A 190 -22.56 3.85 -5.68
N ALA A 191 -22.99 2.89 -4.85
CA ALA A 191 -22.69 1.47 -5.02
C ALA A 191 -21.18 1.21 -5.21
N LEU A 192 -20.80 0.47 -6.26
CA LEU A 192 -19.40 0.19 -6.64
C LEU A 192 -18.93 1.09 -7.80
N GLN A 193 -19.52 2.27 -7.97
CA GLN A 193 -19.10 3.21 -9.00
C GLN A 193 -17.93 4.07 -8.52
N GLN A 194 -16.97 4.31 -9.41
CA GLN A 194 -15.88 5.24 -9.16
C GLN A 194 -16.46 6.65 -8.92
N PRO A 195 -16.13 7.30 -7.80
CA PRO A 195 -16.60 8.66 -7.54
C PRO A 195 -16.15 9.67 -8.59
N GLN A 196 -17.06 10.57 -8.95
CA GLN A 196 -16.77 11.63 -9.92
C GLN A 196 -15.79 12.65 -9.35
N ALA A 197 -14.92 13.19 -10.21
CA ALA A 197 -13.95 14.22 -9.82
C ALA A 197 -14.61 15.44 -9.16
N ALA A 198 -15.81 15.84 -9.62
CA ALA A 198 -16.55 16.95 -9.03
C ALA A 198 -16.96 16.69 -7.56
N ALA A 199 -17.36 15.46 -7.22
CA ALA A 199 -17.72 15.10 -5.85
C ALA A 199 -16.49 15.10 -4.92
N LEU A 200 -15.35 14.58 -5.40
CA LEU A 200 -14.09 14.61 -4.67
C LEU A 200 -13.59 16.05 -4.46
N ALA A 201 -13.67 16.89 -5.49
CA ALA A 201 -13.28 18.29 -5.43
C ALA A 201 -14.16 19.08 -4.44
N ALA A 202 -15.47 18.86 -4.46
CA ALA A 202 -16.41 19.46 -3.53
C ALA A 202 -16.09 19.08 -2.07
N ALA A 203 -15.88 17.78 -1.79
CA ALA A 203 -15.52 17.31 -0.46
C ALA A 203 -14.18 17.88 0.05
N LEU A 204 -13.22 18.10 -0.86
CA LEU A 204 -11.94 18.73 -0.56
C LEU A 204 -11.98 20.26 -0.50
N HIS A 205 -13.09 20.90 -0.90
CA HIS A 205 -13.18 22.35 -1.08
C HIS A 205 -12.10 22.91 -2.03
N VAL A 206 -11.85 22.21 -3.14
CA VAL A 206 -10.89 22.60 -4.18
C VAL A 206 -11.58 22.72 -5.55
N PRO A 207 -11.03 23.45 -6.53
CA PRO A 207 -11.56 23.42 -7.89
C PRO A 207 -11.44 22.02 -8.50
N ALA A 208 -12.37 21.64 -9.39
CA ALA A 208 -12.34 20.34 -10.06
C ALA A 208 -11.04 20.07 -10.83
N SER A 209 -10.39 21.13 -11.35
CA SER A 209 -9.08 21.05 -12.01
C SER A 209 -7.93 20.63 -11.08
N ALA A 210 -8.12 20.69 -9.76
CA ALA A 210 -7.15 20.17 -8.80
C ALA A 210 -7.13 18.64 -8.76
N ILE A 211 -8.24 17.97 -9.12
CA ILE A 211 -8.30 16.52 -9.21
C ILE A 211 -7.57 16.08 -10.49
N ARG A 212 -6.38 15.49 -10.34
CA ARG A 212 -5.56 15.05 -11.47
C ARG A 212 -6.09 13.77 -12.09
N GLY A 213 -6.76 12.94 -11.28
CA GLY A 213 -7.45 11.74 -11.73
C GLY A 213 -7.10 10.51 -10.89
N THR A 214 -7.73 9.41 -11.27
CA THR A 214 -7.58 8.11 -10.63
C THR A 214 -6.26 7.45 -11.02
N VAL A 215 -5.51 7.03 -10.00
CA VAL A 215 -4.29 6.24 -10.13
C VAL A 215 -4.63 4.75 -10.17
N TYR A 216 -5.58 4.33 -9.33
CA TYR A 216 -6.03 2.95 -9.22
C TYR A 216 -7.49 2.91 -8.80
N PHE A 217 -8.29 2.06 -9.44
CA PHE A 217 -9.67 1.75 -9.07
C PHE A 217 -9.95 0.28 -9.35
N TYR A 218 -10.40 -0.47 -8.35
CA TYR A 218 -10.62 -1.90 -8.49
C TYR A 218 -11.73 -2.41 -7.57
N THR A 219 -12.53 -3.36 -8.05
CA THR A 219 -13.72 -3.87 -7.36
C THR A 219 -13.78 -5.38 -7.27
N ASP A 220 -13.10 -6.12 -8.15
CA ASP A 220 -13.37 -7.55 -8.32
C ASP A 220 -12.96 -8.39 -7.10
N ASP A 221 -11.83 -8.06 -6.48
CA ASP A 221 -11.33 -8.73 -5.26
C ASP A 221 -12.03 -8.29 -3.97
N LEU A 222 -12.91 -7.28 -4.06
CA LEU A 222 -13.59 -6.65 -2.93
C LEU A 222 -15.10 -6.89 -2.94
N LYS A 223 -15.52 -8.08 -3.37
CA LYS A 223 -16.92 -8.51 -3.38
C LYS A 223 -17.31 -9.40 -2.19
#